data_AF-A0A1F8B9T7-F1
#
_entry.id   AF-A0A1F8B9T7-F1
#
_cell.length_a   1.000
_cell.length_b   1.000
_cell.length_c   1.000
_cell.angle_alpha   90.00
_cell.angle_beta   90.00
_cell.angle_gamma   90.00
#
_symmetry.space_group_name_H-M   'P 1'
#
loop_
_entity.id
_entity.type
_entity.pdbx_description
1 polymer ?
#
loop_
_entity_poly.entity_id
_entity_poly.type
_entity_poly.pdbx_seq_one_letter_code
_entity_poly.pdbx_strand_id
1 'polypeptide(L)'
;MNLQHEHSCKEPNKFPTNKLHQISSGKGKIILIIGGSPSENGWRKSGKTFYDLNGKLLASGKRLNQLLSSLGLSVEICGFTELAKCFIGKNRKILSSCSKGCWPIFLKQLKSVNYKLIILLGVQTLKIFNKLSILQCSI
;
A
#
# COMPACT_ATOMS: atom_id res chain seq x y z
N MET A 1 2.62 26.28 -5.99
CA MET A 1 2.63 24.92 -5.42
C MET A 1 1.79 24.03 -6.31
N ASN A 2 2.40 23.21 -7.17
CA ASN A 2 1.66 22.31 -8.06
C ASN A 2 1.01 21.21 -7.23
N LEU A 3 -0.33 21.26 -7.11
CA LEU A 3 -1.17 20.15 -6.69
C LEU A 3 -0.96 19.01 -7.71
N GLN A 4 0.05 18.17 -7.48
CA GLN A 4 0.26 16.94 -8.24
C GLN A 4 -1.07 16.18 -8.25
N HIS A 5 -1.57 15.90 -9.46
CA HIS A 5 -2.81 15.18 -9.72
C HIS A 5 -3.03 14.06 -8.71
N GLU A 6 -3.99 14.26 -7.80
CA GLU A 6 -4.44 13.18 -6.93
C GLU A 6 -4.98 12.07 -7.83
N HIS A 7 -4.47 10.86 -7.64
CA HIS A 7 -4.83 9.73 -8.48
C HIS A 7 -6.35 9.53 -8.45
N SER A 8 -6.96 9.53 -9.64
CA SER A 8 -8.34 9.10 -9.83
C SER A 8 -8.35 7.62 -10.09
N CYS A 9 -9.04 6.88 -9.23
CA CYS A 9 -9.19 5.42 -9.33
C CYS A 9 -10.01 4.99 -10.57
N LYS A 10 -10.48 5.97 -11.36
CA LYS A 10 -11.12 5.79 -12.67
C LYS A 10 -10.10 5.61 -13.81
N GLU A 11 -8.84 5.98 -13.62
CA GLU A 11 -7.81 5.93 -14.67
C GLU A 11 -6.52 5.22 -14.17
N PRO A 12 -6.59 3.92 -13.84
CA PRO A 12 -5.45 3.19 -13.28
C PRO A 12 -4.22 3.16 -14.20
N ASN A 13 -4.44 3.22 -15.52
CA ASN A 13 -3.36 3.15 -16.50
C ASN A 13 -2.47 4.40 -16.54
N LYS A 14 -2.94 5.52 -15.98
CA LYS A 14 -2.16 6.78 -15.91
C LYS A 14 -1.31 6.89 -14.66
N PHE A 15 -1.42 5.95 -13.72
CA PHE A 15 -0.65 5.97 -12.48
C PHE A 15 0.68 5.23 -12.62
N PRO A 16 1.83 5.88 -12.34
CA PRO A 16 3.12 5.22 -12.41
C PRO A 16 3.19 4.03 -11.45
N THR A 17 3.64 2.87 -11.92
CA THR A 17 3.66 1.63 -11.12
C THR A 17 4.61 1.73 -9.91
N ASN A 18 5.70 2.51 -10.04
CA ASN A 18 6.65 2.78 -8.95
C ASN A 18 6.12 3.76 -7.90
N LYS A 19 5.07 4.55 -8.21
CA LYS A 19 4.47 5.45 -7.24
C LYS A 19 3.64 4.64 -6.26
N LEU A 20 3.74 4.99 -4.97
CA LEU A 20 3.10 4.24 -3.89
C LEU A 20 3.43 2.73 -3.94
N HIS A 21 4.71 2.42 -4.20
CA HIS A 21 5.29 1.10 -4.02
C HIS A 21 6.67 1.25 -3.40
N GLN A 22 6.79 0.88 -2.13
CA GLN A 22 8.10 0.75 -1.51
C GLN A 22 8.68 -0.61 -1.87
N ILE A 23 9.83 -0.57 -2.54
CA ILE A 23 10.61 -1.78 -2.82
C ILE A 23 11.31 -2.20 -1.53
N SER A 24 11.16 -3.47 -1.21
CA SER A 24 11.78 -4.11 -0.04
C SER A 24 13.30 -4.19 -0.19
N SER A 25 14.03 -4.22 0.92
CA SER A 25 15.49 -4.33 0.96
C SER A 25 15.97 -5.21 2.13
N GLY A 26 17.26 -5.58 2.11
CA GLY A 26 17.89 -6.33 3.20
C GLY A 26 17.12 -7.59 3.62
N LYS A 27 16.90 -7.75 4.92
CA LYS A 27 16.11 -8.86 5.48
C LYS A 27 14.63 -8.84 5.08
N GLY A 28 14.10 -7.67 4.72
CA GLY A 28 12.71 -7.49 4.29
C GLY A 28 12.43 -7.82 2.83
N LYS A 29 13.45 -8.20 2.03
CA LYS A 29 13.38 -8.35 0.56
C LYS A 29 12.26 -9.25 0.01
N ILE A 30 11.73 -10.16 0.84
CA ILE A 30 10.68 -11.11 0.47
C ILE A 30 9.33 -10.79 1.10
N ILE A 31 9.21 -9.67 1.82
CA ILE A 31 8.02 -9.33 2.60
C ILE A 31 7.32 -8.13 1.97
N LEU A 32 6.02 -8.26 1.74
CA LEU A 32 5.15 -7.16 1.32
C LEU A 32 4.09 -6.90 2.37
N ILE A 33 4.04 -5.68 2.87
CA ILE A 33 2.99 -5.18 3.76
C ILE A 33 1.97 -4.43 2.90
N ILE A 34 0.69 -4.71 3.10
CA ILE A 34 -0.40 -4.14 2.30
C ILE A 34 -1.38 -3.39 3.20
N GLY A 35 -1.46 -2.08 3.00
CA GLY A 35 -2.48 -1.22 3.61
C GLY A 35 -3.75 -1.08 2.77
N GLY A 36 -4.73 -0.35 3.31
CA GLY A 36 -6.00 -0.10 2.64
C GLY A 36 -5.94 1.04 1.63
N SER A 37 -5.60 2.25 2.10
CA SER A 37 -5.61 3.49 1.32
C SER A 37 -4.72 4.55 1.98
N PRO A 38 -4.02 5.41 1.20
CA PRO A 38 -3.14 6.43 1.75
C PRO A 38 -3.84 7.33 2.76
N SER A 39 -3.09 7.83 3.75
CA SER A 39 -3.58 8.85 4.69
C SER A 39 -3.41 10.26 4.10
N GLU A 40 -4.14 11.23 4.66
CA GLU A 40 -4.14 12.61 4.19
C GLU A 40 -2.73 13.24 4.17
N ASN A 41 -1.97 13.05 5.25
CA ASN A 41 -0.64 13.63 5.46
C ASN A 41 0.45 12.56 5.53
N GLY A 42 0.24 11.42 4.85
CA GLY A 42 1.22 10.33 4.80
C GLY A 42 2.05 10.32 3.53
N TRP A 43 2.51 9.12 3.17
CA TRP A 43 3.44 8.88 2.07
C TRP A 43 2.98 9.33 0.68
N ARG A 44 1.68 9.54 0.47
CA ARG A 44 1.18 10.17 -0.76
C ARG A 44 1.72 11.58 -0.98
N LYS A 45 2.04 12.29 0.11
CA LYS A 45 2.62 13.64 0.11
C LYS A 45 4.09 13.61 0.53
N SER A 46 4.46 12.81 1.54
CA SER A 46 5.83 12.76 2.04
C SER A 46 6.78 11.92 1.18
N GLY A 47 6.24 11.10 0.27
CA GLY A 47 7.03 10.15 -0.53
C GLY A 47 7.60 8.97 0.26
N LYS A 48 7.42 8.93 1.59
CA LYS A 48 8.01 7.92 2.47
C LYS A 48 6.96 7.19 3.29
N THR A 49 6.93 5.86 3.15
CA THR A 49 5.92 4.99 3.77
C THR A 49 5.90 5.11 5.29
N PHE A 50 4.73 5.30 5.88
CA PHE A 50 4.55 5.50 7.32
C PHE A 50 5.17 6.79 7.89
N TYR A 51 5.64 7.73 7.08
CA TYR A 51 6.12 9.03 7.56
C TYR A 51 5.20 10.16 7.14
N ASP A 52 5.09 11.17 8.00
CA ASP A 52 4.45 12.44 7.63
C ASP A 52 5.41 13.36 6.85
N LEU A 53 4.89 14.53 6.50
CA LEU A 53 5.62 15.57 5.77
C LEU A 53 6.85 16.12 6.52
N ASN A 54 6.89 15.99 7.84
CA ASN A 54 8.00 16.45 8.68
C ASN A 54 9.04 15.34 8.90
N GLY A 55 8.91 14.19 8.22
CA GLY A 55 9.80 13.06 8.40
C GLY A 55 9.59 12.33 9.74
N LYS A 56 8.46 12.54 10.42
CA LYS A 56 8.13 11.83 11.66
C LYS A 56 7.41 10.52 11.34
N LEU A 57 7.87 9.44 11.96
CA LEU A 57 7.23 8.12 11.85
C LEU A 57 5.83 8.16 12.49
N LEU A 58 4.82 7.81 11.69
CA LEU A 58 3.42 7.75 12.09
C LEU A 58 3.19 6.63 13.12
N ALA A 59 2.14 6.77 13.93
CA ALA A 59 1.82 5.82 15.00
C ALA A 59 1.63 4.38 14.50
N SER A 60 1.08 4.20 13.30
CA SER A 60 0.95 2.88 12.67
C SER A 60 2.31 2.24 12.37
N GLY A 61 3.26 3.01 11.82
CA GLY A 61 4.62 2.55 11.56
C GLY A 61 5.36 2.21 12.85
N LYS A 62 5.22 3.03 13.90
CA LYS A 62 5.80 2.76 15.23
C LYS A 62 5.33 1.43 15.80
N ARG A 63 4.00 1.21 15.82
CA ARG A 63 3.42 -0.05 16.34
C ARG A 63 3.84 -1.26 15.51
N LEU A 64 3.90 -1.10 14.18
CA LEU A 64 4.30 -2.21 13.31
C LEU A 64 5.79 -2.54 13.49
N ASN A 65 6.67 -1.54 13.65
CA ASN A 65 8.07 -1.78 13.99
C ASN A 65 8.24 -2.50 15.33
N GLN A 66 7.43 -2.19 16.34
CA GLN A 66 7.47 -2.94 17.61
C GLN A 66 7.19 -4.43 17.39
N LEU A 67 6.19 -4.77 16.57
CA LEU A 67 5.84 -6.16 16.24
C LEU A 67 6.89 -6.86 15.39
N LEU A 68 7.51 -6.14 14.45
CA LEU A 68 8.50 -6.68 13.51
C LEU A 68 9.90 -6.81 14.12
N SER A 69 10.19 -6.09 15.21
CA SER A 69 11.53 -5.97 15.78
C SER A 69 12.17 -7.30 16.17
N SER A 70 11.40 -8.22 16.75
CA SER A 70 11.87 -9.56 17.16
C SER A 70 12.31 -10.43 15.97
N LEU A 71 11.83 -10.11 14.77
CA LEU A 71 12.20 -10.79 13.52
C LEU A 71 13.38 -10.10 12.80
N GLY A 72 13.93 -9.02 13.38
CA GLY A 72 14.93 -8.17 12.73
C GLY A 72 14.37 -7.47 11.49
N LEU A 73 13.07 -7.15 11.51
CA LEU A 73 12.34 -6.49 10.43
C LEU A 73 11.86 -5.10 10.85
N SER A 74 11.60 -4.25 9.87
CA SER A 74 11.01 -2.94 10.07
C SER A 74 10.25 -2.47 8.84
N VAL A 75 9.38 -1.46 8.98
CA VAL A 75 8.61 -0.89 7.88
C VAL A 75 9.47 -0.19 6.85
N GLU A 76 10.70 0.19 7.19
CA GLU A 76 11.66 0.85 6.31
C GLU A 76 12.35 -0.13 5.34
N ILE A 77 12.47 -1.42 5.72
CA ILE A 77 13.11 -2.45 4.88
C ILE A 77 12.12 -3.43 4.24
N CYS A 78 10.91 -3.54 4.79
CA CYS A 78 9.84 -4.34 4.17
C CYS A 78 9.30 -3.63 2.93
N GLY A 79 8.77 -4.40 1.98
CA GLY A 79 7.99 -3.85 0.88
C GLY A 79 6.68 -3.28 1.42
N PHE A 80 6.18 -2.22 0.81
CA PHE A 80 4.87 -1.69 1.17
C PHE A 80 4.10 -1.17 -0.02
N THR A 81 2.79 -1.44 -0.03
CA THR A 81 1.84 -0.74 -0.88
C THR A 81 0.45 -0.76 -0.26
N GLU A 82 -0.54 -0.19 -0.95
CA GLU A 82 -1.93 -0.15 -0.51
C GLU A 82 -2.87 -0.62 -1.61
N LEU A 83 -4.00 -1.23 -1.27
CA LEU A 83 -4.95 -1.72 -2.29
C LEU A 83 -5.53 -0.56 -3.11
N ALA A 84 -5.96 0.50 -2.43
CA ALA A 84 -6.29 1.78 -3.05
C ALA A 84 -5.03 2.63 -3.18
N LYS A 85 -4.81 3.25 -4.34
CA LYS A 85 -3.74 4.27 -4.52
C LYS A 85 -4.26 5.71 -4.28
N CYS A 86 -5.58 5.86 -4.14
CA CYS A 86 -6.25 7.13 -3.91
C CYS A 86 -6.44 7.40 -2.41
N PHE A 87 -6.28 8.67 -1.98
CA PHE A 87 -6.80 9.09 -0.69
C PHE A 87 -8.34 9.13 -0.75
N ILE A 88 -9.00 8.35 0.09
CA ILE A 88 -10.47 8.23 0.10
C ILE A 88 -11.15 9.05 1.20
N GLY A 89 -10.38 9.83 1.96
CA GLY A 89 -10.88 10.64 3.07
C GLY A 89 -11.70 9.85 4.09
N LYS A 90 -12.79 10.47 4.57
CA LYS A 90 -13.76 9.83 5.48
C LYS A 90 -14.71 8.87 4.76
N ASN A 91 -14.73 8.88 3.42
CA ASN A 91 -15.64 8.04 2.64
C ASN A 91 -15.11 6.61 2.52
N ARG A 92 -15.20 5.83 3.61
CA ARG A 92 -14.75 4.43 3.62
C ARG A 92 -15.54 3.52 2.68
N LYS A 93 -16.74 3.92 2.25
CA LYS A 93 -17.60 3.13 1.34
C LYS A 93 -16.98 2.94 -0.03
N ILE A 94 -16.14 3.88 -0.50
CA ILE A 94 -15.49 3.80 -1.82
C ILE A 94 -14.18 3.00 -1.81
N LEU A 95 -13.74 2.48 -0.66
CA LEU A 95 -12.48 1.71 -0.58
C LEU A 95 -12.52 0.52 -1.54
N SER A 96 -13.62 -0.25 -1.55
CA SER A 96 -13.74 -1.45 -2.39
C SER A 96 -13.70 -1.14 -3.88
N SER A 97 -14.45 -0.13 -4.35
CA SER A 97 -14.47 0.26 -5.76
C SER A 97 -13.14 0.87 -6.20
N CYS A 98 -12.52 1.70 -5.34
CA CYS A 98 -11.20 2.26 -5.57
C CYS A 98 -10.12 1.16 -5.69
N SER A 99 -10.11 0.20 -4.77
CA SER A 99 -9.19 -0.94 -4.80
C SER A 99 -9.39 -1.80 -6.04
N LYS A 100 -10.65 -2.03 -6.48
CA LYS A 100 -10.94 -2.72 -7.74
C LYS A 100 -10.33 -2.00 -8.94
N GLY A 101 -10.48 -0.67 -9.01
CA GLY A 101 -9.87 0.14 -10.07
C GLY A 101 -8.34 0.10 -10.04
N CYS A 102 -7.75 0.12 -8.84
CA CYS A 102 -6.29 0.07 -8.65
C CYS A 102 -5.68 -1.33 -8.78
N TRP A 103 -6.51 -2.39 -8.90
CA TRP A 103 -6.06 -3.78 -8.87
C TRP A 103 -5.02 -4.11 -9.95
N PRO A 104 -5.15 -3.66 -11.22
CA PRO A 104 -4.11 -3.90 -12.24
C PRO A 104 -2.74 -3.30 -11.87
N ILE A 105 -2.71 -2.13 -11.23
CA ILE A 105 -1.46 -1.51 -10.75
C ILE A 105 -0.87 -2.38 -9.63
N PHE A 106 -1.71 -2.79 -8.68
CA PHE A 106 -1.30 -3.63 -7.57
C PHE A 106 -0.69 -4.96 -8.05
N LEU A 107 -1.27 -5.61 -9.06
CA LEU A 107 -0.72 -6.84 -9.62
C LEU A 107 0.63 -6.63 -10.32
N LYS A 108 0.81 -5.50 -11.01
CA LYS A 108 2.12 -5.15 -11.60
C LYS A 108 3.18 -4.96 -10.51
N GLN A 109 2.84 -4.29 -9.41
CA GLN A 109 3.72 -4.13 -8.25
C GLN A 109 4.02 -5.47 -7.57
N LEU A 110 3.03 -6.35 -7.45
CA LEU A 110 3.21 -7.69 -6.88
C LEU A 110 4.13 -8.55 -7.74
N LYS A 111 4.06 -8.43 -9.07
CA LYS A 111 4.91 -9.17 -10.02
C LYS A 111 6.33 -8.62 -10.12
N SER A 112 6.57 -7.35 -9.77
CA SER A 112 7.89 -6.74 -9.94
C SER A 112 8.93 -7.19 -8.89
N VAL A 113 8.49 -7.87 -7.83
CA VAL A 113 9.36 -8.41 -6.77
C VAL A 113 8.83 -9.79 -6.37
N ASN A 114 9.73 -10.74 -6.14
CA ASN A 114 9.38 -12.11 -5.73
C ASN A 114 9.05 -12.19 -4.23
N TYR A 115 7.96 -11.56 -3.82
CA TYR A 115 7.49 -11.61 -2.43
C TYR A 115 7.07 -13.03 -2.04
N LYS A 116 7.50 -13.48 -0.86
CA LYS A 116 7.19 -14.80 -0.27
C LYS A 116 6.22 -14.72 0.89
N LEU A 117 6.10 -13.55 1.52
CA LEU A 117 5.16 -13.29 2.60
C LEU A 117 4.40 -11.99 2.35
N ILE A 118 3.07 -12.07 2.45
CA ILE A 118 2.18 -10.91 2.38
C ILE A 118 1.54 -10.69 3.76
N ILE A 119 1.62 -9.46 4.26
CA ILE A 119 1.00 -9.02 5.51
C ILE A 119 -0.10 -8.01 5.19
N LEU A 120 -1.36 -8.40 5.38
CA LEU A 120 -2.53 -7.55 5.13
C LEU A 120 -2.91 -6.76 6.40
N LEU A 121 -2.90 -5.43 6.32
CA LEU A 121 -3.24 -4.56 7.45
C LEU A 121 -4.73 -4.21 7.43
N GLY A 122 -5.47 -4.81 8.37
CA GLY A 122 -6.87 -4.48 8.67
C GLY A 122 -7.89 -5.38 7.97
N VAL A 123 -9.03 -5.59 8.65
CA VAL A 123 -10.09 -6.52 8.23
C VAL A 123 -10.68 -6.16 6.86
N GLN A 124 -10.84 -4.86 6.56
CA GLN A 124 -11.38 -4.42 5.28
C GLN A 124 -10.41 -4.70 4.12
N THR A 125 -9.11 -4.47 4.33
CA THR A 125 -8.06 -4.79 3.37
C THR A 125 -8.05 -6.29 3.05
N LEU A 126 -8.13 -7.15 4.08
CA LEU A 126 -8.22 -8.60 3.92
C LEU A 126 -9.45 -9.02 3.10
N LYS A 127 -10.64 -8.51 3.46
CA LYS A 127 -11.90 -8.82 2.76
C LYS A 127 -11.83 -8.44 1.27
N ILE A 128 -11.32 -7.25 0.96
CA ILE A 128 -11.20 -6.77 -0.41
C ILE A 128 -10.17 -7.59 -1.18
N PHE A 129 -9.00 -7.85 -0.59
CA PHE A 129 -7.96 -8.68 -1.21
C PHE A 129 -8.51 -10.05 -1.58
N ASN A 130 -9.15 -10.75 -0.63
CA ASN A 130 -9.73 -12.07 -0.89
C ASN A 130 -10.77 -12.04 -2.01
N LYS A 131 -11.68 -11.05 -1.99
CA LYS A 131 -12.71 -10.91 -3.03
C LYS A 131 -12.09 -10.71 -4.42
N LEU A 132 -11.09 -9.83 -4.54
CA LEU A 132 -10.47 -9.53 -5.83
C LEU A 132 -9.56 -10.66 -6.33
N SER A 133 -8.88 -11.36 -5.43
CA SER A 133 -8.03 -12.51 -5.77
C SER A 133 -8.87 -13.69 -6.29
N ILE A 134 -10.00 -14.01 -5.65
CA ILE A 134 -10.88 -15.09 -6.11
C ILE A 134 -11.40 -14.84 -7.53
N LEU A 135 -11.83 -13.61 -7.82
CA LEU A 135 -12.34 -13.21 -9.14
C LEU A 135 -11.32 -13.37 -10.28
N GLN A 136 -10.03 -13.50 -9.96
CA GLN A 136 -8.95 -13.66 -10.93
C GLN A 136 -8.41 -15.09 -11.04
N CYS A 137 -8.72 -15.95 -10.07
CA CYS A 137 -8.47 -17.40 -10.16
C CYS A 137 -9.60 -18.15 -10.89
N SER A 138 -10.62 -17.43 -11.36
CA SER A 138 -11.76 -17.97 -12.11
C SER A 138 -11.59 -17.87 -13.64
N ILE A 139 -10.36 -17.79 -14.13
CA ILE A 139 -10.01 -17.81 -15.56
C ILE A 139 -9.11 -19.01 -15.80
#